data_AF-A0A6V7QDU1-F1
#
_entry.id   AF-A0A6V7QDU1-F1
#
_cell.length_a   1.000
_cell.length_b   1.000
_cell.length_c   1.000
_cell.angle_alpha   90.00
_cell.angle_beta   90.00
_cell.angle_gamma   90.00
#
_symmetry.space_group_name_H-M   'P 1'
#
loop_
_entity.id
_entity.type
_entity.pdbx_description
1 polymer ?
#
loop_
_entity_poly.entity_id
_entity_poly.type
_entity_poly.pdbx_seq_one_letter_code
_entity_poly.pdbx_strand_id
1 'polypeptide(L)'
;MESYLNENFGGVKAKNSSEEALRRWRKLCGVVKNPKRRFRFTANLSKRSEAEAMKRTNLEKLRVAVLVSKAALQFIQGIKLHSEYVVPEEVSAAGFEICADELGSIIEGHDFKKLNMHGGVDGIVDKLSTSVTHG
;
A
#
# COMPACT_ATOMS: atom_id res chain seq x y z
N MET A 1 -7.04 12.13 3.60
CA MET A 1 -8.33 11.93 2.90
C MET A 1 -9.48 11.82 3.90
N GLU A 2 -9.40 10.92 4.89
CA GLU A 2 -10.45 10.75 5.91
C GLU A 2 -10.65 11.98 6.81
N SER A 3 -9.57 12.70 7.16
CA SER A 3 -9.63 13.96 7.93
C SER A 3 -10.44 15.05 7.23
N TYR A 4 -10.12 15.32 5.96
CA TYR A 4 -10.83 16.30 5.12
C TYR A 4 -12.32 15.97 4.96
N LEU A 5 -12.66 14.68 4.80
CA LEU A 5 -14.05 14.25 4.69
C LEU A 5 -14.81 14.43 6.01
N ASN A 6 -14.16 14.18 7.15
CA ASN A 6 -14.78 14.34 8.45
C ASN A 6 -14.98 15.82 8.84
N GLU A 7 -14.02 16.70 8.52
CA GLU A 7 -14.14 18.14 8.78
C GLU A 7 -15.23 18.80 7.93
N ASN A 8 -15.32 18.46 6.64
CA ASN A 8 -16.27 19.10 5.73
C ASN A 8 -17.65 18.42 5.69
N PHE A 9 -17.72 17.11 5.95
CA PHE A 9 -18.94 16.32 5.79
C PHE A 9 -19.33 15.48 7.01
N GLY A 10 -18.56 15.52 8.11
CA GLY A 10 -18.86 14.75 9.33
C GLY A 10 -20.18 15.14 10.01
N GLY A 11 -20.63 16.38 9.81
CA GLY A 11 -21.95 16.85 10.28
C GLY A 11 -23.14 16.41 9.42
N VAL A 12 -22.90 15.86 8.21
CA VAL A 12 -23.96 15.42 7.30
C VAL A 12 -24.55 14.12 7.83
N LYS A 13 -25.82 14.17 8.25
CA LYS A 13 -26.54 12.95 8.64
C LYS A 13 -26.55 11.97 7.47
N ALA A 14 -26.20 10.73 7.76
CA ALA A 14 -26.28 9.66 6.78
C ALA A 14 -27.69 9.59 6.19
N LYS A 15 -27.78 9.53 4.86
CA LYS A 15 -29.05 9.41 4.12
C LYS A 15 -29.87 8.19 4.57
N ASN A 16 -29.19 7.16 5.07
CA ASN A 16 -29.79 5.94 5.58
C ASN A 16 -29.61 5.88 7.10
N SER A 17 -30.68 5.54 7.81
CA SER A 17 -30.61 5.27 9.25
C SER A 17 -29.66 4.10 9.54
N SER A 18 -29.05 4.11 10.74
CA SER A 18 -28.19 3.01 11.19
C SER A 18 -28.94 1.68 11.18
N GLU A 19 -28.21 0.58 11.00
CA GLU A 19 -28.80 -0.76 10.97
C GLU A 19 -29.60 -1.05 12.26
N GLU A 20 -29.11 -0.60 13.41
CA GLU A 20 -29.79 -0.74 14.70
C GLU A 20 -31.14 -0.01 14.74
N ALA A 21 -31.20 1.22 14.23
CA ALA A 21 -32.44 1.98 14.14
C ALA A 21 -33.45 1.27 13.23
N LEU A 22 -32.99 0.71 12.11
CA LEU A 22 -33.83 -0.06 11.18
C LEU A 22 -34.32 -1.39 11.80
N ARG A 23 -33.51 -2.06 12.63
CA ARG A 23 -33.92 -3.26 13.39
C ARG A 23 -35.01 -2.93 14.42
N ARG A 24 -34.82 -1.86 15.19
CA ARG A 24 -35.84 -1.38 16.17
C ARG A 24 -37.15 -1.03 15.48
N TRP A 25 -37.08 -0.31 14.35
CA TRP A 25 -38.26 0.04 13.56
C TRP A 25 -39.00 -1.18 13.01
N ARG A 26 -38.27 -2.20 12.51
CA ARG A 26 -38.86 -3.47 12.10
C ARG A 26 -39.57 -4.20 13.22
N LYS A 27 -38.97 -4.24 14.42
CA LYS A 27 -39.56 -4.87 15.61
C LYS A 27 -40.88 -4.20 15.99
N LEU A 28 -40.92 -2.87 16.00
CA LEU A 28 -42.13 -2.09 16.26
C LEU A 28 -43.21 -2.31 15.18
N CYS A 29 -42.82 -2.34 13.90
CA CYS A 29 -43.74 -2.59 12.80
C CYS A 29 -44.28 -4.02 12.75
N GLY A 30 -43.70 -4.97 13.48
CA GLY A 30 -44.16 -6.35 13.58
C GLY A 30 -45.55 -6.48 14.23
N VAL A 31 -45.98 -5.48 15.00
CA VAL A 31 -47.30 -5.43 15.66
C VAL A 31 -48.41 -5.02 14.67
N VAL A 32 -48.06 -4.54 13.47
CA VAL A 32 -49.01 -4.03 12.48
C VAL A 32 -49.61 -5.17 11.63
N LYS A 33 -50.91 -5.08 11.33
CA LYS A 33 -51.75 -6.10 10.65
C LYS A 33 -51.21 -6.68 9.32
N ASN A 34 -50.20 -6.08 8.68
CA ASN A 34 -49.60 -6.60 7.44
C ASN A 34 -48.10 -6.22 7.30
N PRO A 35 -47.18 -6.93 8.00
CA PRO A 35 -45.75 -6.63 8.00
C PRO A 35 -45.07 -6.97 6.67
N LYS A 36 -45.42 -8.10 6.04
CA LYS A 36 -44.80 -8.58 4.78
C LYS A 36 -44.94 -7.57 3.64
N ARG A 37 -46.08 -6.88 3.51
CA ARG A 37 -46.27 -5.88 2.44
C ARG A 37 -45.38 -4.65 2.63
N ARG A 38 -45.16 -4.21 3.88
CA ARG A 38 -44.33 -3.03 4.20
C ARG A 38 -42.85 -3.25 3.89
N PHE A 39 -42.35 -4.45 4.16
CA PHE A 39 -40.93 -4.75 3.97
C PHE A 39 -40.59 -5.39 2.62
N ARG A 40 -41.58 -5.64 1.76
CA ARG A 40 -41.40 -6.30 0.45
C ARG A 40 -40.34 -5.65 -0.44
N PHE A 41 -40.24 -4.32 -0.42
CA PHE A 41 -39.26 -3.55 -1.20
C PHE A 41 -38.10 -3.00 -0.37
N THR A 42 -37.99 -3.41 0.90
CA THR A 42 -36.89 -2.99 1.77
C THR A 42 -35.80 -4.06 1.75
N ALA A 43 -34.54 -3.65 1.61
CA ALA A 43 -33.43 -4.58 1.68
C ALA A 43 -33.39 -5.32 3.03
N ASN A 44 -33.15 -6.63 2.97
CA ASN A 44 -33.02 -7.49 4.15
C ASN A 44 -31.74 -7.14 4.91
N LEU A 45 -31.86 -6.78 6.19
CA LEU A 45 -30.71 -6.40 7.01
C LEU A 45 -29.76 -7.57 7.26
N SER A 46 -30.30 -8.76 7.55
CA SER A 46 -29.49 -9.98 7.75
C SER A 46 -28.60 -10.29 6.53
N LYS A 47 -29.18 -10.25 5.33
CA LYS A 47 -28.44 -10.47 4.08
C LYS A 47 -27.35 -9.41 3.85
N ARG A 48 -27.55 -8.16 4.30
CA ARG A 48 -26.52 -7.11 4.23
C ARG A 48 -25.38 -7.40 5.19
N SER A 49 -25.68 -7.72 6.45
CA SER A 49 -24.64 -8.07 7.43
C SER A 49 -23.85 -9.31 7.02
N GLU A 50 -24.50 -10.32 6.44
CA GLU A 50 -23.85 -11.52 5.90
C GLU A 50 -22.90 -11.16 4.74
N ALA A 51 -23.36 -10.31 3.81
CA ALA A 51 -22.53 -9.86 2.68
C ALA A 51 -21.32 -9.02 3.15
N GLU A 52 -21.47 -8.17 4.16
CA GLU A 52 -20.36 -7.42 4.72
C GLU A 52 -19.35 -8.32 5.45
N ALA A 53 -19.82 -9.30 6.22
CA ALA A 53 -18.96 -10.29 6.85
C ALA A 53 -18.16 -11.10 5.80
N MET A 54 -18.81 -11.51 4.71
CA MET A 54 -18.15 -12.19 3.59
C MET A 54 -17.12 -11.30 2.89
N LYS A 55 -17.42 -10.00 2.70
CA LYS A 55 -16.45 -9.05 2.14
C LYS A 55 -15.22 -8.90 3.02
N ARG A 56 -15.39 -8.78 4.34
CA ARG A 56 -14.26 -8.67 5.29
C ARG A 56 -13.36 -9.90 5.22
N THR A 57 -13.93 -11.09 5.31
CA THR A 57 -13.13 -12.34 5.25
C THR A 57 -12.43 -12.52 3.90
N ASN A 58 -13.06 -12.11 2.80
CA ASN A 58 -12.42 -12.14 1.47
C ASN A 58 -11.28 -11.12 1.35
N LEU A 59 -11.45 -9.92 1.91
CA LEU A 59 -10.39 -8.89 1.92
C LEU A 59 -9.18 -9.35 2.75
N GLU A 60 -9.40 -10.00 3.88
CA GLU A 60 -8.33 -10.57 4.70
C GLU A 60 -7.55 -11.65 3.95
N LYS A 61 -8.26 -12.58 3.30
CA LYS A 61 -7.64 -13.62 2.45
C LYS A 61 -6.82 -13.01 1.31
N LEU A 62 -7.34 -11.99 0.63
CA LEU A 62 -6.61 -11.28 -0.42
C LEU A 62 -5.38 -10.56 0.12
N ARG A 63 -5.47 -9.89 1.27
CA ARG A 63 -4.32 -9.24 1.91
C ARG A 63 -3.21 -10.24 2.23
N VAL A 64 -3.56 -11.39 2.82
CA VAL A 64 -2.61 -12.45 3.12
C VAL A 64 -1.97 -12.98 1.83
N ALA A 65 -2.76 -13.29 0.80
CA ALA A 65 -2.23 -13.76 -0.48
C ALA A 65 -1.25 -12.76 -1.10
N VAL A 66 -1.59 -11.47 -1.12
CA VAL A 66 -0.72 -10.41 -1.65
C VAL A 66 0.58 -10.29 -0.85
N LEU A 67 0.51 -10.32 0.49
CA LEU A 67 1.71 -10.25 1.33
C LEU A 67 2.62 -11.46 1.13
N VAL A 68 2.05 -12.67 1.06
CA VAL A 68 2.82 -13.90 0.81
C VAL A 68 3.44 -13.87 -0.59
N SER A 69 2.69 -13.48 -1.63
CA SER A 69 3.25 -13.34 -2.98
C SER A 69 4.34 -12.28 -3.04
N LYS A 70 4.18 -11.15 -2.33
CA LYS A 70 5.22 -10.12 -2.24
C LYS A 70 6.48 -10.67 -1.57
N ALA A 71 6.35 -11.38 -0.46
CA ALA A 71 7.48 -11.99 0.24
C ALA A 71 8.15 -13.08 -0.61
N ALA A 72 7.36 -13.92 -1.29
CA ALA A 72 7.88 -14.94 -2.21
C ALA A 72 8.61 -14.33 -3.41
N LEU A 73 8.05 -13.28 -4.02
CA LEU A 73 8.74 -12.52 -5.07
C LEU A 73 10.01 -11.85 -4.53
N GLN A 74 9.96 -11.28 -3.33
CA GLN A 74 11.14 -10.74 -2.66
C GLN A 74 12.16 -11.82 -2.32
N PHE A 75 11.79 -13.08 -2.14
CA PHE A 75 12.71 -14.19 -1.92
C PHE A 75 13.31 -14.69 -3.25
N ILE A 76 12.47 -14.85 -4.28
CA ILE A 76 12.89 -15.22 -5.65
C ILE A 76 13.80 -14.12 -6.24
N GLN A 77 13.45 -12.85 -6.04
CA GLN A 77 14.23 -11.68 -6.46
C GLN A 77 15.27 -11.29 -5.42
N GLY A 78 15.22 -11.87 -4.20
CA GLY A 78 16.06 -11.56 -3.04
C GLY A 78 17.48 -12.11 -3.10
N ILE A 79 17.89 -12.64 -4.25
CA ILE A 79 19.29 -12.90 -4.58
C ILE A 79 19.73 -12.04 -5.80
N LYS A 80 18.83 -11.27 -6.42
CA LYS A 80 19.16 -10.31 -7.49
C LYS A 80 19.26 -8.85 -7.01
N LEU A 81 19.25 -8.61 -5.70
CA LEU A 81 19.63 -7.30 -5.13
C LEU A 81 21.14 -7.13 -5.04
N HIS A 82 21.90 -8.23 -5.19
CA HIS A 82 23.29 -8.16 -5.60
C HIS A 82 23.30 -8.23 -7.12
N SER A 83 22.91 -7.15 -7.82
CA SER A 83 23.68 -6.86 -9.02
C SER A 83 25.05 -6.52 -8.47
N GLU A 84 25.90 -7.54 -8.37
CA GLU A 84 27.31 -7.40 -8.06
C GLU A 84 27.83 -6.50 -9.18
N TYR A 85 27.80 -5.20 -8.91
CA TYR A 85 28.27 -4.21 -9.85
C TYR A 85 29.76 -4.48 -9.99
N VAL A 86 30.13 -5.13 -11.08
CA VAL A 86 31.52 -5.43 -11.38
C VAL A 86 32.13 -4.14 -11.91
N VAL A 87 33.04 -3.57 -11.14
CA VAL A 87 33.81 -2.40 -11.56
C VAL A 87 34.67 -2.81 -12.78
N PRO A 88 34.55 -2.13 -13.92
CA PRO A 88 35.44 -2.29 -15.05
C PRO A 88 36.90 -2.05 -14.66
N GLU A 89 37.82 -2.85 -15.22
CA GLU A 89 39.26 -2.80 -14.88
C GLU A 89 39.89 -1.42 -15.09
N GLU A 90 39.41 -0.63 -16.06
CA GLU A 90 39.91 0.72 -16.31
C GLU A 90 39.61 1.67 -15.14
N VAL A 91 38.46 1.49 -14.49
CA VAL A 91 37.99 2.33 -13.39
C VAL A 91 38.64 1.91 -12.08
N SER A 92 38.85 0.61 -11.87
CA SER A 92 39.62 0.11 -10.72
C SER A 92 41.10 0.49 -10.83
N ALA A 93 41.69 0.49 -12.03
CA ALA A 93 43.05 0.96 -12.27
C ALA A 93 43.21 2.46 -12.00
N ALA A 94 42.16 3.25 -12.23
CA ALA A 94 42.12 4.67 -11.90
C ALA A 94 41.86 4.94 -10.40
N GLY A 95 41.63 3.91 -9.58
CA GLY A 95 41.39 4.01 -8.15
C GLY A 95 39.95 4.35 -7.76
N PHE A 96 39.01 4.25 -8.69
CA PHE A 96 37.59 4.47 -8.43
C PHE A 96 36.84 3.15 -8.26
N GLU A 97 35.82 3.15 -7.41
CA GLU A 97 34.98 1.98 -7.15
C GLU A 97 33.61 2.06 -7.85
N ILE A 98 33.42 3.06 -8.73
CA ILE A 98 32.18 3.30 -9.47
C ILE A 98 32.43 3.95 -10.84
N CYS A 99 31.71 3.51 -11.87
CA CYS A 99 31.76 4.08 -13.23
C CYS A 99 30.83 5.28 -13.42
N ALA A 100 31.16 6.09 -14.43
CA ALA A 100 30.32 7.16 -14.92
C ALA A 100 28.95 6.66 -15.42
N ASP A 101 28.89 5.55 -16.15
CA ASP A 101 27.62 4.99 -16.65
C ASP A 101 26.70 4.53 -15.52
N GLU A 102 27.27 3.99 -14.44
CA GLU A 102 26.53 3.54 -13.28
C GLU A 102 25.94 4.71 -12.50
N LEU A 103 26.72 5.77 -12.30
CA LEU A 103 26.27 7.04 -11.72
C LEU A 103 25.20 7.72 -12.59
N GLY A 104 25.40 7.72 -13.91
CA GLY A 104 24.43 8.23 -14.88
C GLY A 104 23.09 7.51 -14.75
N SER A 105 23.10 6.18 -14.65
CA SER A 105 21.90 5.37 -14.46
C SER A 105 21.15 5.68 -13.15
N ILE A 106 21.86 5.96 -12.05
CA ILE A 106 21.23 6.35 -10.76
C ILE A 106 20.49 7.68 -10.92
N ILE A 107 21.14 8.66 -11.58
CA ILE A 107 20.60 10.00 -11.75
C ILE A 107 19.46 10.01 -12.77
N GLU A 108 19.64 9.40 -13.93
CA GLU A 108 18.64 9.35 -15.02
C GLU A 108 17.38 8.59 -14.60
N GLY A 109 17.56 7.45 -13.91
CA GLY A 109 16.44 6.63 -13.43
C GLY A 109 15.81 7.08 -12.12
N HIS A 110 16.38 8.09 -11.45
CA HIS A 110 16.06 8.46 -10.07
C HIS A 110 15.94 7.21 -9.16
N ASP A 111 16.86 6.25 -9.34
CA ASP A 111 16.78 4.94 -8.71
C ASP A 111 17.35 4.99 -7.28
N PHE A 112 16.49 5.35 -6.34
CA PHE A 112 16.82 5.37 -4.90
C PHE A 112 17.27 4.01 -4.36
N LYS A 113 16.86 2.90 -4.96
CA LYS A 113 17.32 1.57 -4.51
C LYS A 113 18.78 1.38 -4.87
N LYS A 114 19.15 1.73 -6.10
CA LYS A 114 20.52 1.69 -6.59
C LYS A 114 21.43 2.63 -5.80
N LEU A 115 20.98 3.85 -5.51
CA LEU A 115 21.68 4.77 -4.62
C LEU A 115 21.95 4.15 -3.23
N ASN A 116 20.95 3.51 -2.63
CA ASN A 116 21.12 2.84 -1.33
C ASN A 116 22.05 1.61 -1.40
N MET A 117 22.13 0.91 -2.53
CA MET A 117 23.11 -0.17 -2.73
C MET A 117 24.55 0.35 -2.69
N HIS A 118 24.80 1.58 -3.15
CA HIS A 118 26.13 2.19 -3.07
C HIS A 118 26.45 2.86 -1.72
N GLY A 119 25.59 2.71 -0.70
CA GLY A 119 25.80 3.33 0.61
C GLY A 119 25.26 4.76 0.70
N GLY A 120 24.36 5.15 -0.20
CA GLY A 120 23.79 6.50 -0.24
C GLY A 120 24.79 7.52 -0.79
N VAL A 121 24.59 8.79 -0.43
CA VAL A 121 25.45 9.89 -0.89
C VAL A 121 26.86 9.75 -0.33
N ASP A 122 27.00 9.43 0.96
CA ASP A 122 28.30 9.26 1.62
C ASP A 122 29.10 8.10 0.99
N GLY A 123 28.44 6.97 0.72
CA GLY A 123 29.10 5.84 0.06
C GLY A 123 29.52 6.13 -1.38
N ILE A 124 28.83 7.03 -2.10
CA ILE A 124 29.27 7.47 -3.44
C ILE A 124 30.50 8.37 -3.34
N VAL A 125 30.55 9.25 -2.35
CA VAL A 125 31.66 10.17 -2.11
C VAL A 125 32.95 9.38 -1.84
N ASP A 126 32.86 8.36 -0.99
CA ASP A 126 33.97 7.44 -0.70
C ASP A 126 34.44 6.70 -1.96
N LYS A 127 33.51 6.17 -2.76
CA LYS A 127 33.82 5.46 -4.02
C LYS A 127 34.44 6.34 -5.10
N LEU A 128 34.14 7.64 -5.06
CA LEU A 128 34.74 8.65 -5.92
C LEU A 128 36.03 9.25 -5.34
N SER A 129 36.42 8.85 -4.12
CA SER A 129 37.56 9.46 -3.40
C SER A 129 37.49 10.99 -3.35
N THR A 130 36.27 11.54 -3.23
CA THR A 130 36.03 12.99 -3.17
C THR A 130 35.63 13.42 -1.76
N SER A 131 35.65 14.72 -1.46
CA SER A 131 35.12 15.24 -0.20
C SER A 131 33.94 16.17 -0.48
N VAL A 132 32.86 16.06 0.28
CA VAL A 132 31.70 16.97 0.17
C VAL A 132 31.99 18.32 0.82
N THR A 133 32.96 18.36 1.73
CA THR A 133 33.26 19.52 2.57
C THR A 133 34.29 20.46 1.98
N HIS A 134 35.21 19.97 1.15
CA HIS A 134 36.25 20.76 0.50
C HIS A 134 36.23 20.46 -1.00
N GLY A 135 35.74 21.45 -1.76
CA GLY A 135 35.75 21.47 -3.22
C GLY A 135 36.95 22.22 -3.77
#